data_AF-A0A101NGB5-F1
#
_entry.id   AF-A0A101NGB5-F1
#
_cell.length_a   1.000
_cell.length_b   1.000
_cell.length_c   1.000
_cell.angle_alpha   90.00
_cell.angle_beta   90.00
_cell.angle_gamma   90.00
#
_symmetry.space_group_name_H-M   'P 1'
#
loop_
_entity.id
_entity.type
_entity.pdbx_description
1 polymer ?
#
loop_
_entity_poly.entity_id
_entity_poly.type
_entity_poly.pdbx_seq_one_letter_code
_entity_poly.pdbx_strand_id
1 'polypeptide(L)'
;MRTVGVEEELLLVDPDSGEPKALSAAVLAHAAQDDPGQDVFEKELFGQMLEFATHPQSEMAALGAEIVRCRKEAARLAGELGCAVAALATSPLPVSPSISVNERYQWMAERYGTAAQEQLVCGCHVHVSVESDEEAVAVVDRLRPWLAVLCALSANSPFWQGQDTGYAAYRSRVWGRWPSAGPTELFGSAERYHRRVADMVATGVILDEAMAYFDARPSARYPTVEIRVADVCLRADTAVLVAALARALVETATRDWRAGGRPLDHSVSLLRLAAWQAARSGLDRDLLDPVTMRPRPAADVVRSLLEHLGDALIESDDAARVEGAIAELLSWGNGAREQRLLMERTGSLRDVVAECVRHTQGE
;
A
#
# COMPACT_ATOMS: atom_id res chain seq x y z
N MET A 1 -6.77 22.70 -0.33
CA MET A 1 -6.63 21.34 -0.91
C MET A 1 -5.63 20.58 -0.04
N ARG A 2 -5.95 19.35 0.37
CA ARG A 2 -5.04 18.52 1.18
C ARG A 2 -3.85 18.05 0.34
N THR A 3 -2.65 18.07 0.92
CA THR A 3 -1.45 17.52 0.29
C THR A 3 -1.39 16.01 0.49
N VAL A 4 -0.71 15.34 -0.44
CA VAL A 4 -0.56 13.88 -0.47
C VAL A 4 0.89 13.50 -0.67
N GLY A 5 1.38 12.58 0.14
CA GLY A 5 2.66 11.90 -0.06
C GLY A 5 2.44 10.40 -0.27
N VAL A 6 3.31 9.77 -1.07
CA VAL A 6 3.27 8.33 -1.31
C VAL A 6 4.62 7.73 -0.92
N GLU A 7 4.57 6.62 -0.20
CA GLU A 7 5.71 5.73 0.03
C GLU A 7 5.50 4.46 -0.82
N GLU A 8 6.52 4.03 -1.55
CA GLU A 8 6.50 2.74 -2.24
C GLU A 8 7.72 1.90 -1.85
N GLU A 9 7.42 0.64 -1.54
CA GLU A 9 8.41 -0.40 -1.34
C GLU A 9 8.62 -1.14 -2.67
N LEU A 10 9.86 -1.23 -3.17
CA LEU A 10 10.20 -1.94 -4.40
C LEU A 10 11.06 -3.17 -4.11
N LEU A 11 10.81 -4.26 -4.83
CA LEU A 11 11.58 -5.49 -4.73
C LEU A 11 12.86 -5.37 -5.57
N LEU A 12 14.01 -5.62 -4.95
CA LEU A 12 15.30 -5.75 -5.64
C LEU A 12 15.43 -7.16 -6.20
N VAL A 13 15.72 -7.27 -7.49
CA VAL A 13 15.83 -8.55 -8.20
C VAL A 13 17.09 -8.63 -9.05
N ASP A 14 17.56 -9.84 -9.31
CA ASP A 14 18.52 -10.12 -10.36
C ASP A 14 17.88 -9.86 -11.74
N PRO A 15 18.48 -9.04 -12.61
CA PRO A 15 17.89 -8.73 -13.92
C PRO A 15 17.87 -9.94 -14.86
N ASP A 16 18.77 -10.91 -14.68
CA ASP A 16 18.83 -12.11 -15.50
C ASP A 16 17.87 -13.16 -14.95
N SER A 17 18.00 -13.60 -13.70
CA SER A 17 17.20 -14.70 -13.14
C SER A 17 15.83 -14.29 -12.60
N GLY A 18 15.63 -13.01 -12.26
CA GLY A 18 14.46 -12.49 -11.57
C GLY A 18 14.44 -12.77 -10.06
N GLU A 19 15.45 -13.46 -9.52
CA GLU A 19 15.51 -13.84 -8.10
C GLU A 19 15.69 -12.61 -7.21
N PRO A 20 15.01 -12.51 -6.06
CA PRO A 20 15.20 -11.38 -5.15
C PRO A 20 16.62 -11.28 -4.59
N LYS A 21 17.18 -10.07 -4.57
CA LYS A 21 18.55 -9.79 -4.13
C LYS A 21 18.59 -8.92 -2.89
N ALA A 22 19.29 -9.38 -1.85
CA ALA A 22 19.41 -8.66 -0.58
C ALA A 22 20.48 -7.55 -0.62
N LEU A 23 20.32 -6.53 -1.48
CA LEU A 23 21.31 -5.46 -1.70
C LEU A 23 20.87 -4.06 -1.25
N SER A 24 19.76 -3.90 -0.54
CA SER A 24 19.23 -2.57 -0.16
C SER A 24 20.25 -1.71 0.59
N ALA A 25 21.00 -2.28 1.53
CA ALA A 25 22.05 -1.55 2.25
C ALA A 25 23.16 -1.03 1.34
N ALA A 26 23.53 -1.79 0.30
CA ALA A 26 24.53 -1.36 -0.69
C ALA A 26 23.97 -0.26 -1.59
N VAL A 27 22.72 -0.39 -2.04
CA VAL A 27 22.02 0.63 -2.84
C VAL A 27 21.91 1.95 -2.07
N LEU A 28 21.53 1.90 -0.79
CA LEU A 28 21.40 3.09 0.05
C LEU A 28 22.76 3.74 0.34
N ALA A 29 23.80 2.93 0.58
CA ALA A 29 25.16 3.46 0.76
C ALA A 29 25.68 4.14 -0.52
N HIS A 30 25.33 3.59 -1.68
CA HIS A 30 25.65 4.17 -2.99
C HIS A 30 24.89 5.49 -3.23
N ALA A 31 23.59 5.52 -2.94
CA ALA A 31 22.76 6.72 -3.03
C ALA A 31 23.31 7.88 -2.18
N ALA A 32 23.73 7.59 -0.94
CA ALA A 32 24.29 8.59 -0.03
C ALA A 32 25.66 9.13 -0.49
N GLN A 33 26.41 8.37 -1.30
CA GLN A 33 27.67 8.82 -1.90
C GLN A 33 27.44 9.65 -3.16
N ASP A 34 26.45 9.27 -3.95
CA ASP A 34 26.10 9.91 -5.22
C ASP A 34 25.51 11.32 -5.01
N ASP A 35 24.59 11.46 -4.05
CA ASP A 35 24.03 12.76 -3.63
C ASP A 35 24.03 12.91 -2.09
N PRO A 36 25.11 13.49 -1.53
CA PRO A 36 25.21 13.76 -0.09
C PRO A 36 24.14 14.75 0.40
N GLY A 37 22.99 14.24 0.83
CA GLY A 37 21.83 15.01 1.27
C GLY A 37 20.49 14.49 0.75
N GLN A 38 20.50 13.47 -0.11
CA GLN A 38 19.28 12.81 -0.59
C GLN A 38 18.67 11.90 0.49
N ASP A 39 17.54 12.33 1.06
CA ASP A 39 16.73 11.57 2.03
C ASP A 39 15.52 10.84 1.38
N VAL A 40 15.56 10.65 0.06
CA VAL A 40 14.43 10.07 -0.70
C VAL A 40 14.24 8.58 -0.42
N PHE A 41 15.33 7.85 -0.15
CA PHE A 41 15.32 6.40 0.04
C PHE A 41 15.58 6.02 1.49
N GLU A 42 14.72 5.15 2.05
CA GLU A 42 14.78 4.73 3.44
C GLU A 42 15.18 3.24 3.59
N LYS A 43 15.67 2.88 4.79
CA LYS A 43 16.07 1.52 5.14
C LYS A 43 14.87 0.71 5.59
N GLU A 44 14.74 -0.49 5.02
CA GLU A 44 13.62 -1.37 5.31
C GLU A 44 13.98 -2.70 5.99
N LEU A 45 12.96 -3.41 6.51
CA LEU A 45 13.11 -4.65 7.30
C LEU A 45 13.92 -5.73 6.57
N PHE A 46 13.75 -5.83 5.25
CA PHE A 46 14.42 -6.83 4.43
C PHE A 46 15.46 -6.22 3.51
N GLY A 47 16.59 -6.92 3.37
CA GLY A 47 17.65 -6.54 2.44
C GLY A 47 17.20 -6.52 0.98
N GLN A 48 16.10 -7.20 0.66
CA GLN A 48 15.51 -7.30 -0.68
C GLN A 48 14.62 -6.13 -1.07
N MET A 49 14.42 -5.15 -0.19
CA MET A 49 13.46 -4.07 -0.38
C MET A 49 14.14 -2.71 -0.40
N LEU A 50 13.76 -1.87 -1.35
CA LEU A 50 14.14 -0.46 -1.42
C LEU A 50 12.88 0.39 -1.32
N GLU A 51 12.79 1.22 -0.30
CA GLU A 51 11.67 2.14 -0.11
C GLU A 51 12.05 3.55 -0.55
N PHE A 52 11.10 4.26 -1.15
CA PHE A 52 11.17 5.70 -1.31
C PHE A 52 9.91 6.40 -0.82
N ALA A 53 10.05 7.67 -0.43
CA ALA A 53 8.94 8.55 -0.12
C ALA A 53 8.94 9.78 -1.05
N THR A 54 7.76 10.16 -1.56
CA THR A 54 7.60 11.42 -2.30
C THR A 54 7.49 12.60 -1.34
N HIS A 55 7.79 13.80 -1.84
CA HIS A 55 7.39 15.02 -1.15
C HIS A 55 5.86 15.14 -1.13
N PRO A 56 5.28 15.90 -0.16
CA PRO A 56 3.86 16.21 -0.18
C PRO A 56 3.49 17.06 -1.40
N GLN A 57 2.54 16.58 -2.19
CA GLN A 57 2.06 17.23 -3.42
C GLN A 57 0.58 17.64 -3.30
N SER A 58 0.24 18.81 -3.86
CA SER A 58 -1.17 19.23 -4.03
C SER A 58 -1.75 18.77 -5.37
N GLU A 59 -0.93 18.53 -6.38
CA GLU A 59 -1.37 18.18 -7.73
C GLU A 59 -1.05 16.71 -8.03
N MET A 60 -2.04 15.93 -8.45
CA MET A 60 -1.84 14.50 -8.76
C MET A 60 -0.87 14.29 -9.94
N ALA A 61 -0.79 15.26 -10.86
CA ALA A 61 0.19 15.23 -11.94
C ALA A 61 1.63 15.39 -11.43
N ALA A 62 1.86 16.25 -10.43
CA ALA A 62 3.17 16.43 -9.81
C ALA A 62 3.55 15.18 -9.00
N LEU A 63 2.59 14.59 -8.26
CA LEU A 63 2.79 13.33 -7.56
C LEU A 63 3.18 12.19 -8.52
N GLY A 64 2.46 12.04 -9.64
CA GLY A 64 2.77 11.02 -10.64
C GLY A 64 4.16 11.21 -11.26
N ALA A 65 4.53 12.44 -11.60
CA ALA A 65 5.87 12.75 -12.11
C ALA A 65 6.96 12.41 -11.08
N GLU A 66 6.72 12.67 -9.80
CA GLU A 66 7.66 12.36 -8.73
C GLU A 66 7.78 10.86 -8.48
N ILE A 67 6.68 10.09 -8.45
CA ILE A 67 6.71 8.62 -8.34
C ILE A 67 7.56 8.03 -9.47
N VAL A 68 7.32 8.46 -10.72
CA VAL A 68 8.10 7.99 -11.88
C VAL A 68 9.58 8.35 -11.74
N ARG A 69 9.89 9.58 -11.28
CA ARG A 69 11.27 10.00 -11.02
C ARG A 69 11.95 9.12 -9.97
N CYS A 70 11.28 8.85 -8.84
CA CYS A 70 11.81 8.02 -7.76
C CYS A 70 12.04 6.58 -8.22
N ARG A 71 11.11 5.98 -8.98
CA ARG A 71 11.28 4.64 -9.55
C ARG A 71 12.46 4.56 -10.53
N LYS A 72 12.64 5.58 -11.39
CA LYS A 72 13.78 5.65 -12.31
C LYS A 72 15.10 5.80 -11.57
N GLU A 73 15.12 6.59 -10.52
CA GLU A 73 16.31 6.78 -9.70
C GLU A 73 16.66 5.49 -8.92
N ALA A 74 15.66 4.82 -8.34
CA ALA A 74 15.81 3.51 -7.73
C ALA A 74 16.40 2.49 -8.72
N ALA A 75 15.90 2.49 -9.96
CA ALA A 75 16.39 1.61 -11.03
C ALA A 75 17.84 1.91 -11.43
N ARG A 76 18.21 3.18 -11.56
CA ARG A 76 19.57 3.60 -11.86
C ARG A 76 20.54 3.14 -10.77
N LEU A 77 20.24 3.46 -9.51
CA LEU A 77 21.07 3.12 -8.36
C LEU A 77 21.22 1.60 -8.18
N ALA A 78 20.14 0.84 -8.37
CA ALA A 78 20.19 -0.63 -8.33
C ALA A 78 20.97 -1.21 -9.52
N GLY A 79 20.80 -0.64 -10.71
CA GLY A 79 21.46 -1.05 -11.96
C GLY A 79 22.98 -0.92 -11.89
N GLU A 80 23.48 0.15 -11.29
CA GLU A 80 24.92 0.39 -11.05
C GLU A 80 25.55 -0.67 -10.12
N LEU A 81 24.73 -1.41 -9.37
CA LEU A 81 25.12 -2.53 -8.50
C LEU A 81 24.71 -3.91 -9.06
N GLY A 82 24.29 -4.00 -10.32
CA GLY A 82 23.91 -5.26 -10.97
C GLY A 82 22.58 -5.84 -10.48
N CYS A 83 21.64 -4.97 -10.09
CA CYS A 83 20.26 -5.31 -9.73
C CYS A 83 19.25 -4.54 -10.57
N ALA A 84 18.00 -4.99 -10.55
CA ALA A 84 16.86 -4.23 -11.01
C ALA A 84 15.86 -4.03 -9.85
N VAL A 85 14.93 -3.09 -10.03
CA VAL A 85 13.80 -2.87 -9.12
C VAL A 85 12.50 -3.27 -9.81
N ALA A 86 11.59 -3.87 -9.06
CA ALA A 86 10.27 -4.24 -9.52
C ALA A 86 9.20 -3.83 -8.50
N ALA A 87 8.16 -3.15 -8.97
CA ALA A 87 6.93 -2.89 -8.22
C ALA A 87 6.10 -4.18 -8.14
N LEU A 88 6.50 -5.08 -7.25
CA LEU A 88 5.88 -6.38 -6.99
C LEU A 88 5.58 -6.49 -5.50
N ALA A 89 4.30 -6.61 -5.13
CA ALA A 89 3.89 -6.63 -3.73
C ALA A 89 4.24 -7.93 -2.98
N THR A 90 4.57 -8.99 -3.71
CA THR A 90 5.15 -10.25 -3.22
C THR A 90 6.15 -10.75 -4.25
N SER A 91 7.13 -11.57 -3.84
CA SER A 91 8.00 -12.22 -4.82
C SER A 91 7.27 -13.36 -5.55
N PRO A 92 7.20 -13.33 -6.91
CA PRO A 92 6.66 -14.45 -7.67
C PRO A 92 7.53 -15.70 -7.58
N LEU A 93 8.85 -15.54 -7.42
CA LEU A 93 9.81 -16.64 -7.32
C LEU A 93 10.04 -17.07 -5.85
N PRO A 94 10.57 -18.28 -5.61
CA PRO A 94 10.99 -18.69 -4.28
C PRO A 94 12.05 -17.74 -3.70
N VAL A 95 11.90 -17.40 -2.41
CA VAL A 95 12.82 -16.50 -1.72
C VAL A 95 12.91 -16.87 -0.25
N SER A 96 14.13 -16.81 0.30
CA SER A 96 14.39 -16.80 1.73
C SER A 96 14.71 -15.37 2.15
N PRO A 97 13.77 -14.63 2.78
CA PRO A 97 13.98 -13.24 3.13
C PRO A 97 15.17 -13.04 4.07
N SER A 98 15.95 -11.99 3.83
CA SER A 98 17.13 -11.65 4.62
C SER A 98 16.81 -10.44 5.48
N ILE A 99 16.69 -10.65 6.78
CA ILE A 99 16.38 -9.58 7.73
C ILE A 99 17.59 -8.65 7.85
N SER A 100 17.36 -7.35 7.71
CA SER A 100 18.36 -6.30 7.84
C SER A 100 19.00 -6.31 9.23
N VAL A 101 20.30 -6.01 9.30
CA VAL A 101 21.06 -5.98 10.57
C VAL A 101 20.75 -4.68 11.33
N ASN A 102 19.63 -4.68 12.06
CA ASN A 102 19.19 -3.63 12.97
C ASN A 102 18.61 -4.29 14.23
N GLU A 103 18.93 -3.77 15.42
CA GLU A 103 18.42 -4.26 16.71
C GLU A 103 16.89 -4.42 16.71
N ARG A 104 16.16 -3.45 16.14
CA ARG A 104 14.70 -3.50 16.01
C ARG A 104 14.24 -4.74 15.24
N TYR A 105 14.88 -5.00 14.11
CA TYR A 105 14.48 -6.08 13.21
C TYR A 105 14.86 -7.45 13.75
N GLN A 106 15.99 -7.55 14.47
CA GLN A 106 16.35 -8.75 15.22
C GLN A 106 15.37 -9.04 16.34
N TRP A 107 14.93 -8.01 17.08
CA TRP A 107 13.88 -8.15 18.08
C TRP A 107 12.58 -8.68 17.47
N MET A 108 12.16 -8.14 16.31
CA MET A 108 10.97 -8.63 15.60
C MET A 108 11.11 -10.09 15.17
N ALA A 109 12.28 -10.47 14.65
CA ALA A 109 12.57 -11.84 14.23
C ALA A 109 12.47 -12.83 15.40
N GLU A 110 13.06 -12.49 16.54
CA GLU A 110 13.00 -13.31 17.76
C GLU A 110 11.57 -13.39 18.31
N ARG A 111 10.86 -12.27 18.35
CA ARG A 111 9.53 -12.17 18.97
C ARG A 111 8.44 -12.86 18.16
N TYR A 112 8.51 -12.77 16.83
CA TYR A 112 7.44 -13.22 15.93
C TYR A 112 7.77 -14.46 15.11
N GLY A 113 9.02 -14.95 15.19
CA GLY A 113 9.45 -16.20 14.59
C GLY A 113 9.20 -16.27 13.08
N THR A 114 8.62 -17.37 12.62
CA THR A 114 8.37 -17.63 11.19
C THR A 114 7.56 -16.54 10.51
N ALA A 115 6.63 -15.88 11.21
CA ALA A 115 5.86 -14.78 10.63
C ALA A 115 6.78 -13.64 10.15
N ALA A 116 7.79 -13.27 10.94
CA ALA A 116 8.77 -12.27 10.55
C ALA A 116 9.71 -12.75 9.43
N GLN A 117 9.95 -14.05 9.30
CA GLN A 117 10.82 -14.60 8.25
C GLN A 117 10.13 -14.71 6.88
N GLU A 118 8.80 -14.77 6.85
CA GLU A 118 8.01 -14.92 5.61
C GLU A 118 7.40 -13.60 5.12
N GLN A 119 7.70 -12.48 5.79
CA GLN A 119 7.00 -11.20 5.63
C GLN A 119 7.48 -10.33 4.47
N LEU A 120 8.31 -10.83 3.54
CA LEU A 120 8.78 -10.04 2.40
C LEU A 120 7.62 -9.68 1.46
N VAL A 121 7.03 -8.52 1.71
CA VAL A 121 5.92 -7.93 0.96
C VAL A 121 6.19 -6.44 0.77
N CYS A 122 5.69 -5.89 -0.33
CA CYS A 122 5.93 -4.51 -0.71
C CYS A 122 4.61 -3.74 -0.85
N GLY A 123 4.46 -2.64 -0.12
CA GLY A 123 3.28 -1.78 -0.07
C GLY A 123 3.38 -0.48 -0.83
N CYS A 124 2.22 0.16 -0.98
CA CYS A 124 2.09 1.58 -1.27
C CYS A 124 1.37 2.22 -0.09
N HIS A 125 2.02 3.16 0.60
CA HIS A 125 1.39 3.90 1.70
C HIS A 125 1.05 5.31 1.22
N VAL A 126 -0.16 5.76 1.53
CA VAL A 126 -0.60 7.11 1.16
C VAL A 126 -0.80 7.95 2.41
N HIS A 127 -0.07 9.04 2.49
CA HIS A 127 -0.21 10.07 3.52
C HIS A 127 -1.07 11.20 2.99
N VAL A 128 -2.12 11.57 3.71
CA VAL A 128 -2.95 12.74 3.39
C VAL A 128 -2.98 13.70 4.56
N SER A 129 -2.68 14.97 4.31
CA SER A 129 -2.62 16.01 5.34
C SER A 129 -3.96 16.21 6.06
N VAL A 130 -3.91 16.37 7.38
CA VAL A 130 -5.05 16.70 8.26
C VAL A 130 -4.66 17.84 9.19
N GLU A 131 -5.64 18.57 9.73
CA GLU A 131 -5.39 19.79 10.50
C GLU A 131 -5.22 19.54 12.01
N SER A 132 -5.60 18.35 12.50
CA SER A 132 -5.50 17.99 13.92
C SER A 132 -5.60 16.49 14.16
N ASP A 133 -5.18 16.04 15.35
CA ASP A 133 -5.36 14.65 15.80
C ASP A 133 -6.83 14.23 15.86
N GLU A 134 -7.73 15.12 16.26
CA GLU A 134 -9.17 14.82 16.32
C GLU A 134 -9.74 14.60 14.91
N GLU A 135 -9.31 15.42 13.94
CA GLU A 135 -9.63 15.16 12.54
C GLU A 135 -9.04 13.83 12.07
N ALA A 136 -7.77 13.55 12.38
CA ALA A 136 -7.09 12.32 11.96
C ALA A 136 -7.85 11.06 12.42
N VAL A 137 -8.26 11.02 13.69
CA VAL A 137 -9.01 9.89 14.23
C VAL A 137 -10.43 9.84 13.67
N ALA A 138 -11.09 10.99 13.53
CA ALA A 138 -12.42 11.04 12.92
C ALA A 138 -12.42 10.53 11.47
N VAL A 139 -11.35 10.81 10.73
CA VAL A 139 -11.12 10.29 9.39
C VAL A 139 -10.91 8.78 9.44
N VAL A 140 -9.96 8.27 10.25
CA VAL A 140 -9.67 6.84 10.36
C VAL A 140 -10.93 6.03 10.68
N ASP A 141 -11.77 6.49 11.60
CA ASP A 141 -13.04 5.85 11.96
C ASP A 141 -14.01 5.71 10.77
N ARG A 142 -14.00 6.67 9.84
CA ARG A 142 -14.88 6.75 8.66
C ARG A 142 -14.32 6.04 7.44
N LEU A 143 -12.99 5.92 7.32
CA LEU A 143 -12.33 5.26 6.21
C LEU A 143 -12.50 3.74 6.24
N ARG A 144 -12.60 3.14 7.43
CA ARG A 144 -12.58 1.69 7.66
C ARG A 144 -13.33 0.84 6.62
N PRO A 145 -14.61 1.11 6.28
CA PRO A 145 -15.34 0.29 5.31
C PRO A 145 -14.85 0.42 3.86
N TRP A 146 -14.19 1.53 3.50
CA TRP A 146 -13.75 1.83 2.15
C TRP A 146 -12.37 1.28 1.81
N LEU A 147 -11.56 0.94 2.82
CA LEU A 147 -10.17 0.49 2.64
C LEU A 147 -10.07 -0.81 1.81
N ALA A 148 -11.05 -1.71 1.93
CA ALA A 148 -11.08 -2.93 1.13
C ALA A 148 -11.18 -2.64 -0.39
N VAL A 149 -11.82 -1.55 -0.79
CA VAL A 149 -11.93 -1.16 -2.20
C VAL A 149 -10.56 -0.69 -2.72
N LEU A 150 -9.80 0.07 -1.94
CA LEU A 150 -8.42 0.47 -2.31
C LEU A 150 -7.49 -0.75 -2.45
N CYS A 151 -7.63 -1.75 -1.58
CA CYS A 151 -6.90 -3.01 -1.68
C CYS A 151 -7.25 -3.76 -2.99
N ALA A 152 -8.53 -3.82 -3.37
CA ALA A 152 -8.95 -4.45 -4.62
C ALA A 152 -8.43 -3.73 -5.87
N LEU A 153 -8.43 -2.40 -5.87
CA LEU A 153 -7.93 -1.56 -6.98
C LEU A 153 -6.41 -1.71 -7.16
N SER A 154 -5.66 -1.73 -6.06
CA SER A 154 -4.18 -1.79 -6.06
C SER A 154 -3.60 -3.19 -6.23
N ALA A 155 -4.42 -4.25 -6.19
CA ALA A 155 -3.95 -5.64 -6.11
C ALA A 155 -2.87 -5.99 -7.15
N ASN A 156 -1.72 -6.46 -6.64
CA ASN A 156 -0.51 -6.70 -7.42
C ASN A 156 0.37 -7.82 -6.84
N SER A 157 -0.25 -8.81 -6.18
CA SER A 157 0.45 -9.93 -5.55
C SER A 157 -0.27 -11.28 -5.76
N PRO A 158 -0.45 -11.74 -7.01
CA PRO A 158 -1.08 -13.03 -7.27
C PRO A 158 -0.18 -14.23 -6.97
N PHE A 159 1.14 -14.06 -7.10
CA PHE A 159 2.13 -15.12 -6.91
C PHE A 159 2.91 -14.97 -5.60
N TRP A 160 3.24 -16.08 -4.95
CA TRP A 160 4.10 -16.10 -3.76
C TRP A 160 4.86 -17.42 -3.70
N GLN A 161 6.17 -17.35 -3.50
CA GLN A 161 7.04 -18.54 -3.34
C GLN A 161 6.96 -19.52 -4.52
N GLY A 162 6.89 -19.01 -5.75
CA GLY A 162 6.83 -19.82 -6.97
C GLY A 162 5.45 -20.36 -7.34
N GLN A 163 4.38 -19.93 -6.67
CA GLN A 163 3.03 -20.47 -6.85
C GLN A 163 1.97 -19.38 -7.06
N ASP A 164 0.94 -19.64 -7.88
CA ASP A 164 -0.28 -18.84 -7.85
C ASP A 164 -1.01 -19.12 -6.54
N THR A 165 -1.24 -18.07 -5.77
CA THR A 165 -1.86 -18.15 -4.44
C THR A 165 -3.38 -18.29 -4.53
N GLY A 166 -3.94 -18.01 -5.70
CA GLY A 166 -5.36 -17.77 -5.92
C GLY A 166 -5.84 -16.41 -5.42
N TYR A 167 -5.02 -15.57 -4.78
CA TYR A 167 -5.43 -14.21 -4.37
C TYR A 167 -5.05 -13.19 -5.46
N ALA A 168 -5.72 -12.04 -5.50
CA ALA A 168 -5.25 -10.90 -6.28
C ALA A 168 -4.22 -10.07 -5.49
N ALA A 169 -4.48 -9.87 -4.19
CA ALA A 169 -3.60 -9.14 -3.27
C ALA A 169 -3.16 -10.04 -2.09
N TYR A 170 -2.27 -11.00 -2.35
CA TYR A 170 -1.77 -11.92 -1.32
C TYR A 170 -0.92 -11.23 -0.24
N ARG A 171 -0.30 -10.07 -0.53
CA ARG A 171 0.42 -9.26 0.47
C ARG A 171 -0.39 -9.06 1.75
N SER A 172 -1.68 -8.72 1.63
CA SER A 172 -2.57 -8.54 2.78
C SER A 172 -2.70 -9.79 3.66
N ARG A 173 -2.58 -10.99 3.09
CA ARG A 173 -2.64 -12.27 3.81
C ARG A 173 -1.37 -12.57 4.58
N VAL A 174 -0.23 -12.16 4.04
CA VAL A 174 1.05 -12.24 4.73
C VAL A 174 1.10 -11.17 5.83
N TRP A 175 0.78 -9.91 5.50
CA TRP A 175 0.72 -8.77 6.43
C TRP A 175 -0.18 -9.03 7.65
N GLY A 176 -1.35 -9.63 7.45
CA GLY A 176 -2.28 -9.97 8.54
C GLY A 176 -1.77 -11.01 9.55
N ARG A 177 -0.55 -11.54 9.38
CA ARG A 177 0.11 -12.42 10.36
C ARG A 177 0.79 -11.62 11.47
N TRP A 178 1.03 -10.32 11.27
CA TRP A 178 1.47 -9.44 12.34
C TRP A 178 0.38 -9.29 13.42
N PRO A 179 0.74 -9.27 14.72
CA PRO A 179 -0.24 -9.33 15.80
C PRO A 179 -1.15 -8.09 15.89
N SER A 180 -0.67 -6.94 15.42
CA SER A 180 -1.37 -5.65 15.44
C SER A 180 -1.96 -5.25 14.09
N ALA A 181 -1.79 -6.08 13.05
CA ALA A 181 -2.22 -5.72 11.70
C ALA A 181 -3.73 -5.90 11.47
N GLY A 182 -4.29 -4.96 10.71
CA GLY A 182 -5.66 -5.05 10.21
C GLY A 182 -6.58 -3.91 10.66
N PRO A 183 -7.91 -4.09 10.52
CA PRO A 183 -8.88 -3.05 10.78
C PRO A 183 -9.10 -2.86 12.29
N THR A 184 -9.51 -1.66 12.66
CA THR A 184 -9.72 -1.23 14.05
C THR A 184 -11.20 -1.10 14.40
N GLU A 185 -11.50 -1.14 15.70
CA GLU A 185 -12.77 -0.61 16.22
C GLU A 185 -12.79 0.92 16.11
N LEU A 186 -13.97 1.51 16.33
CA LEU A 186 -14.09 2.96 16.42
C LEU A 186 -13.33 3.49 17.64
N PHE A 187 -12.53 4.54 17.44
CA PHE A 187 -11.84 5.22 18.51
C PHE A 187 -12.70 6.33 19.12
N GLY A 188 -13.34 7.14 18.27
CA GLY A 188 -14.25 8.22 18.65
C GLY A 188 -13.60 9.52 19.16
N SER A 189 -12.32 9.50 19.55
CA SER A 189 -11.53 10.69 19.87
C SER A 189 -10.02 10.42 19.80
N ALA A 190 -9.22 11.48 19.62
CA ALA A 190 -7.76 11.40 19.66
C ALA A 190 -7.24 10.80 20.97
N GLU A 191 -7.80 11.21 22.11
CA GLU A 191 -7.43 10.70 23.42
C GLU A 191 -7.62 9.17 23.51
N ARG A 192 -8.73 8.63 22.98
CA ARG A 192 -9.00 7.20 22.99
C ARG A 192 -8.09 6.42 22.06
N TYR A 193 -7.73 7.00 20.92
CA TYR A 193 -6.73 6.44 20.00
C TYR A 193 -5.38 6.31 20.72
N HIS A 194 -4.85 7.41 21.25
CA HIS A 194 -3.55 7.43 21.93
C HIS A 194 -3.51 6.48 23.12
N ARG A 195 -4.59 6.45 23.92
CA ARG A 195 -4.71 5.48 25.02
C ARG A 195 -4.69 4.04 24.53
N ARG A 196 -5.40 3.72 23.45
CA ARG A 196 -5.41 2.36 22.89
C ARG A 196 -4.02 1.94 22.39
N VAL A 197 -3.31 2.84 21.72
CA VAL A 197 -1.94 2.56 21.25
C VAL A 197 -1.00 2.36 22.44
N ALA A 198 -1.08 3.21 23.46
CA ALA A 198 -0.30 3.04 24.69
C ALA A 198 -0.60 1.72 25.40
N ASP A 199 -1.88 1.33 25.50
CA ASP A 199 -2.29 0.03 26.07
C ASP A 199 -1.71 -1.14 25.25
N MET A 200 -1.68 -1.04 23.92
CA MET A 200 -1.07 -2.05 23.06
C MET A 200 0.44 -2.18 23.28
N VAL A 201 1.16 -1.06 23.38
CA VAL A 201 2.60 -1.05 23.70
C VAL A 201 2.85 -1.66 25.08
N ALA A 202 2.02 -1.32 26.07
CA ALA A 202 2.14 -1.84 27.43
C ALA A 202 2.00 -3.37 27.55
N THR A 203 1.42 -4.05 26.54
CA THR A 203 1.38 -5.53 26.49
C THR A 203 2.75 -6.16 26.27
N GLY A 204 3.72 -5.42 25.72
CA GLY A 204 5.01 -5.97 25.27
C GLY A 204 4.90 -6.93 24.06
N VAL A 205 3.74 -6.99 23.40
CA VAL A 205 3.58 -7.74 22.13
C VAL A 205 4.09 -6.92 20.96
N ILE A 206 3.91 -5.60 20.99
CA ILE A 206 4.54 -4.64 20.07
C ILE A 206 5.57 -3.80 20.82
N LEU A 207 6.64 -3.39 20.14
CA LEU A 207 7.77 -2.67 20.76
C LEU A 207 7.45 -1.19 21.03
N ASP A 208 6.76 -0.55 20.08
CA ASP A 208 6.41 0.86 20.11
C ASP A 208 5.17 1.16 19.25
N GLU A 209 4.75 2.42 19.24
CA GLU A 209 3.61 2.90 18.45
C GLU A 209 3.78 2.72 16.95
N ALA A 210 5.01 2.71 16.43
CA ALA A 210 5.25 2.49 15.00
C ALA A 210 4.86 1.07 14.55
N MET A 211 4.76 0.12 15.50
CA MET A 211 4.25 -1.24 15.28
C MET A 211 2.73 -1.38 15.44
N ALA A 212 1.98 -0.28 15.63
CA ALA A 212 0.53 -0.30 15.49
C ALA A 212 0.17 -0.34 13.99
N TYR A 213 0.17 -1.55 13.41
CA TYR A 213 0.03 -1.81 11.97
C TYR A 213 -1.42 -1.78 11.48
N PHE A 214 -2.19 -0.80 11.93
CA PHE A 214 -3.57 -0.61 11.47
C PHE A 214 -3.64 -0.35 9.97
N ASP A 215 -4.74 -0.77 9.35
CA ASP A 215 -5.00 -0.58 7.91
C ASP A 215 -4.96 0.92 7.50
N ALA A 216 -5.34 1.81 8.42
CA ALA A 216 -5.08 3.24 8.36
C ALA A 216 -4.84 3.79 9.77
N ARG A 217 -4.01 4.83 9.92
CA ARG A 217 -3.68 5.44 11.23
C ARG A 217 -3.31 6.93 11.10
N PRO A 218 -3.49 7.74 12.16
CA PRO A 218 -2.72 8.98 12.29
C PRO A 218 -1.22 8.66 12.27
N SER A 219 -0.46 9.39 11.44
CA SER A 219 1.00 9.24 11.41
C SER A 219 1.61 9.86 12.67
N ALA A 220 2.60 9.17 13.25
CA ALA A 220 3.35 9.68 14.40
C ALA A 220 4.34 10.79 14.02
N ARG A 221 4.78 10.83 12.76
CA ARG A 221 5.83 11.73 12.27
C ARG A 221 5.26 12.96 11.56
N TYR A 222 4.15 12.80 10.84
CA TYR A 222 3.57 13.83 10.00
C TYR A 222 2.11 14.09 10.37
N PRO A 223 1.60 15.34 10.25
CA PRO A 223 0.19 15.67 10.49
C PRO A 223 -0.70 15.13 9.35
N THR A 224 -0.77 13.80 9.25
CA THR A 224 -1.39 13.07 8.14
C THR A 224 -2.14 11.85 8.66
N VAL A 225 -3.14 11.42 7.90
CA VAL A 225 -3.63 10.04 7.98
C VAL A 225 -2.86 9.22 6.95
N GLU A 226 -2.30 8.11 7.41
CA GLU A 226 -1.53 7.15 6.65
C GLU A 226 -2.41 5.93 6.33
N ILE A 227 -2.62 5.64 5.05
CA ILE A 227 -3.41 4.51 4.55
C ILE A 227 -2.45 3.44 4.00
N ARG A 228 -2.54 2.21 4.51
CA ARG A 228 -1.49 1.17 4.34
C ARG A 228 -1.97 -0.13 3.68
N VAL A 229 -3.21 -0.15 3.21
CA VAL A 229 -3.85 -1.36 2.64
C VAL A 229 -3.44 -1.70 1.21
N ALA A 230 -2.81 -0.76 0.50
CA ALA A 230 -2.49 -0.95 -0.91
C ALA A 230 -1.23 -1.79 -1.10
N ASP A 231 -1.29 -2.67 -2.09
CA ASP A 231 -0.09 -3.28 -2.67
C ASP A 231 0.74 -2.18 -3.36
N VAL A 232 2.06 -2.35 -3.43
CA VAL A 232 2.84 -1.53 -4.38
C VAL A 232 2.24 -1.77 -5.78
N CYS A 233 1.86 -0.68 -6.44
CA CYS A 233 1.12 -0.77 -7.69
C CYS A 233 2.08 -1.02 -8.85
N LEU A 234 1.78 -1.95 -9.76
CA LEU A 234 2.66 -2.23 -10.91
C LEU A 234 2.94 -0.96 -11.74
N ARG A 235 1.89 -0.19 -12.04
CA ARG A 235 1.96 1.06 -12.80
C ARG A 235 1.88 2.27 -11.85
N ALA A 236 2.70 3.28 -12.11
CA ALA A 236 2.69 4.53 -11.36
C ALA A 236 1.32 5.23 -11.40
N ASP A 237 0.62 5.19 -12.54
CA ASP A 237 -0.73 5.78 -12.67
C ASP A 237 -1.75 5.14 -11.73
N THR A 238 -1.61 3.85 -11.42
CA THR A 238 -2.46 3.17 -10.43
C THR A 238 -2.13 3.66 -9.02
N ALA A 239 -0.86 3.91 -8.68
CA ALA A 239 -0.50 4.53 -7.41
C ALA A 239 -1.08 5.95 -7.28
N VAL A 240 -1.04 6.74 -8.36
CA VAL A 240 -1.68 8.07 -8.42
C VAL A 240 -3.19 7.99 -8.25
N LEU A 241 -3.86 7.01 -8.87
CA LEU A 241 -5.28 6.76 -8.68
C LEU A 241 -5.60 6.45 -7.20
N VAL A 242 -4.84 5.56 -6.57
CA VAL A 242 -5.00 5.21 -5.15
C VAL A 242 -4.80 6.46 -4.28
N ALA A 243 -3.81 7.30 -4.59
CA ALA A 243 -3.55 8.54 -3.89
C ALA A 243 -4.67 9.58 -4.03
N ALA A 244 -5.24 9.72 -5.24
CA ALA A 244 -6.37 10.61 -5.48
C ALA A 244 -7.63 10.16 -4.73
N LEU A 245 -7.93 8.85 -4.75
CA LEU A 245 -9.05 8.27 -4.01
C LEU A 245 -8.85 8.40 -2.50
N ALA A 246 -7.64 8.17 -2.00
CA ALA A 246 -7.28 8.38 -0.60
C ALA A 246 -7.51 9.83 -0.17
N ARG A 247 -7.05 10.82 -0.96
CA ARG A 247 -7.31 12.24 -0.69
C ARG A 247 -8.80 12.55 -0.63
N ALA A 248 -9.55 12.11 -1.63
CA ALA A 248 -10.98 12.36 -1.69
C ALA A 248 -11.73 11.69 -0.53
N LEU A 249 -11.31 10.49 -0.13
CA LEU A 249 -11.84 9.78 1.04
C LEU A 249 -11.60 10.56 2.33
N VAL A 250 -10.39 11.08 2.54
CA VAL A 250 -10.04 11.89 3.72
C VAL A 250 -10.82 13.21 3.72
N GLU A 251 -10.91 13.89 2.59
CA GLU A 251 -11.71 15.11 2.43
C GLU A 251 -13.19 14.87 2.77
N THR A 252 -13.78 13.82 2.19
CA THR A 252 -15.18 13.43 2.40
C THR A 252 -15.43 13.07 3.88
N ALA A 253 -14.53 12.29 4.47
CA ALA A 253 -14.61 11.93 5.89
C ALA A 253 -14.50 13.15 6.82
N THR A 254 -13.63 14.11 6.52
CA THR A 254 -13.53 15.35 7.30
C THR A 254 -14.80 16.19 7.19
N ARG A 255 -15.41 16.29 5.99
CA ARG A 255 -16.68 17.01 5.82
C ARG A 255 -17.80 16.38 6.62
N ASP A 256 -17.95 15.07 6.54
CA ASP A 256 -18.95 14.33 7.32
C ASP A 256 -18.74 14.55 8.83
N TRP A 257 -17.49 14.49 9.30
CA TRP A 257 -17.16 14.76 10.70
C TRP A 257 -17.53 16.18 11.13
N ARG A 258 -17.13 17.21 10.35
CA ARG A 258 -17.46 18.61 10.64
C ARG A 258 -18.96 18.89 10.62
N ALA A 259 -19.72 18.14 9.81
CA ALA A 259 -21.17 18.20 9.78
C ALA A 259 -21.85 17.45 10.95
N GLY A 260 -21.09 16.79 11.82
CA GLY A 260 -21.62 16.01 12.93
C GLY A 260 -22.16 14.63 12.52
N GLY A 261 -21.82 14.16 11.31
CA GLY A 261 -22.12 12.80 10.85
C GLY A 261 -21.49 11.76 11.76
N ARG A 262 -22.04 10.55 11.79
CA ARG A 262 -21.51 9.43 12.59
C ARG A 262 -20.84 8.41 11.67
N PRO A 263 -19.66 7.87 12.02
CA PRO A 263 -19.04 6.82 11.23
C PRO A 263 -19.93 5.58 11.19
N LEU A 264 -19.81 4.81 10.10
CA LEU A 264 -20.48 3.51 9.98
C LEU A 264 -19.93 2.55 11.04
N ASP A 265 -20.83 1.95 11.82
CA ASP A 265 -20.51 1.09 12.95
C ASP A 265 -20.41 -0.40 12.55
N HIS A 266 -19.64 -0.67 11.49
CA HIS A 266 -19.32 -2.05 11.12
C HIS A 266 -18.33 -2.65 12.10
N SER A 267 -18.63 -3.84 12.60
CA SER A 267 -17.70 -4.62 13.44
C SER A 267 -16.41 -4.94 12.69
N VAL A 268 -15.30 -5.04 13.42
CA VAL A 268 -14.01 -5.51 12.88
C VAL A 268 -14.14 -6.88 12.19
N SER A 269 -15.02 -7.76 12.66
CA SER A 269 -15.28 -9.05 12.02
C SER A 269 -15.79 -8.90 10.57
N LEU A 270 -16.68 -7.94 10.30
CA LEU A 270 -17.16 -7.66 8.95
C LEU A 270 -16.08 -7.00 8.09
N LEU A 271 -15.32 -6.06 8.66
CA LEU A 271 -14.22 -5.39 7.96
C LEU A 271 -13.14 -6.39 7.51
N ARG A 272 -12.83 -7.38 8.35
CA ARG A 272 -11.92 -8.48 7.99
C ARG A 272 -12.46 -9.34 6.84
N LEU A 273 -13.77 -9.57 6.76
CA LEU A 273 -14.39 -10.28 5.64
C LEU A 273 -14.31 -9.46 4.35
N ALA A 274 -14.55 -8.14 4.43
CA ALA A 274 -14.40 -7.24 3.29
C ALA A 274 -12.97 -7.23 2.75
N ALA A 275 -11.98 -7.06 3.64
CA ALA A 275 -10.57 -7.08 3.28
C ALA A 275 -10.15 -8.44 2.68
N TRP A 276 -10.60 -9.55 3.26
CA TRP A 276 -10.30 -10.89 2.72
C TRP A 276 -10.91 -11.09 1.32
N GLN A 277 -12.16 -10.67 1.11
CA GLN A 277 -12.85 -10.83 -0.18
C GLN A 277 -12.20 -9.96 -1.27
N ALA A 278 -11.86 -8.72 -0.94
CA ALA A 278 -11.09 -7.82 -1.80
C ALA A 278 -9.74 -8.44 -2.18
N ALA A 279 -8.99 -8.93 -1.20
CA ALA A 279 -7.71 -9.57 -1.45
C ALA A 279 -7.83 -10.83 -2.32
N ARG A 280 -8.90 -11.62 -2.14
CA ARG A 280 -9.11 -12.88 -2.86
C ARG A 280 -9.44 -12.70 -4.32
N SER A 281 -10.20 -11.65 -4.66
CA SER A 281 -10.81 -11.53 -5.97
C SER A 281 -10.42 -10.27 -6.74
N GLY A 282 -9.79 -9.28 -6.09
CA GLY A 282 -9.51 -7.99 -6.71
C GLY A 282 -10.79 -7.41 -7.32
N LEU A 283 -10.75 -7.09 -8.61
CA LEU A 283 -11.88 -6.55 -9.37
C LEU A 283 -12.65 -7.60 -10.19
N ASP A 284 -12.26 -8.89 -10.10
CA ASP A 284 -12.79 -9.94 -10.99
C ASP A 284 -14.11 -10.56 -10.49
N ARG A 285 -14.49 -10.32 -9.23
CA ARG A 285 -15.71 -10.87 -8.61
C ARG A 285 -16.36 -9.83 -7.69
N ASP A 286 -17.34 -10.27 -6.92
CA ASP A 286 -18.01 -9.42 -5.95
C ASP A 286 -17.05 -8.88 -4.89
N LEU A 287 -17.27 -7.64 -4.50
CA LEU A 287 -16.74 -7.02 -3.29
C LEU A 287 -17.86 -6.88 -2.26
N LEU A 288 -17.51 -6.64 -0.99
CA LEU A 288 -18.50 -6.19 -0.02
C LEU A 288 -18.73 -4.69 -0.19
N ASP A 289 -19.98 -4.32 -0.36
CA ASP A 289 -20.43 -2.93 -0.40
C ASP A 289 -20.08 -2.22 0.93
N PRO A 290 -19.34 -1.09 0.90
CA PRO A 290 -18.86 -0.41 2.10
C PRO A 290 -19.97 0.09 3.05
N VAL A 291 -21.20 0.27 2.58
CA VAL A 291 -22.31 0.77 3.40
C VAL A 291 -23.13 -0.37 4.00
N THR A 292 -23.36 -1.44 3.22
CA THR A 292 -24.25 -2.53 3.61
C THR A 292 -23.54 -3.81 4.05
N MET A 293 -22.23 -3.93 3.76
CA MET A 293 -21.41 -5.14 3.92
C MET A 293 -22.02 -6.37 3.22
N ARG A 294 -22.76 -6.15 2.13
CA ARG A 294 -23.32 -7.21 1.28
C ARG A 294 -22.53 -7.36 -0.02
N PRO A 295 -22.39 -8.58 -0.56
CA PRO A 295 -21.74 -8.79 -1.84
C PRO A 295 -22.44 -8.02 -2.97
N ARG A 296 -21.65 -7.31 -3.78
CA ARG A 296 -22.06 -6.65 -5.03
C ARG A 296 -20.92 -6.76 -6.05
N PRO A 297 -21.20 -6.74 -7.36
CA PRO A 297 -20.16 -6.75 -8.38
C PRO A 297 -19.12 -5.65 -8.14
N ALA A 298 -17.83 -5.93 -8.30
CA ALA A 298 -16.75 -4.96 -8.03
C ALA A 298 -16.98 -3.61 -8.74
N ALA A 299 -17.40 -3.63 -10.01
CA ALA A 299 -17.67 -2.42 -10.77
C ALA A 299 -18.78 -1.54 -10.14
N ASP A 300 -19.79 -2.15 -9.53
CA ASP A 300 -20.86 -1.43 -8.84
C ASP A 300 -20.38 -0.87 -7.49
N VAL A 301 -19.54 -1.60 -6.76
CA VAL A 301 -18.93 -1.11 -5.53
C VAL A 301 -17.99 0.06 -5.80
N VAL A 302 -17.19 -0.02 -6.86
CA VAL A 302 -16.31 1.07 -7.30
C VAL A 302 -17.13 2.29 -7.75
N ARG A 303 -18.27 2.09 -8.44
CA ARG A 303 -19.18 3.19 -8.76
C ARG A 303 -19.73 3.86 -7.49
N SER A 304 -20.15 3.08 -6.50
CA SER A 304 -20.61 3.64 -5.21
C SER A 304 -19.50 4.36 -4.45
N LEU A 305 -18.24 3.96 -4.59
CA LEU A 305 -17.10 4.75 -4.11
C LEU A 305 -17.01 6.09 -4.84
N LEU A 306 -17.07 6.12 -6.17
CA LEU A 306 -17.03 7.38 -6.93
C LEU A 306 -18.20 8.32 -6.59
N GLU A 307 -19.41 7.78 -6.43
CA GLU A 307 -20.58 8.53 -5.98
C GLU A 307 -20.36 9.13 -4.58
N HIS A 308 -19.77 8.37 -3.65
CA HIS A 308 -19.43 8.85 -2.32
C HIS A 308 -18.39 9.99 -2.33
N LEU A 309 -17.47 9.97 -3.31
CA LEU A 309 -16.34 10.89 -3.41
C LEU A 309 -16.57 12.08 -4.35
N GLY A 310 -17.72 12.15 -5.02
CA GLY A 310 -17.96 13.06 -6.13
C GLY A 310 -17.62 14.52 -5.83
N ASP A 311 -18.14 15.07 -4.73
CA ASP A 311 -17.90 16.47 -4.37
C ASP A 311 -16.41 16.76 -4.13
N ALA A 312 -15.70 15.85 -3.43
CA ALA A 312 -14.29 16.01 -3.14
C ALA A 312 -13.43 15.94 -4.42
N LEU A 313 -13.77 15.06 -5.36
CA LEU A 313 -13.08 14.90 -6.64
C LEU A 313 -13.31 16.06 -7.60
N ILE A 314 -14.51 16.63 -7.61
CA ILE A 314 -14.84 17.81 -8.41
C ILE A 314 -14.06 19.03 -7.90
N GLU A 315 -14.05 19.24 -6.58
CA GLU A 315 -13.36 20.39 -5.99
C GLU A 315 -11.84 20.28 -6.06
N SER A 316 -11.29 19.07 -6.13
CA SER A 316 -9.85 18.86 -6.34
C SER A 316 -9.43 18.82 -7.81
N ASP A 317 -10.38 19.00 -8.75
CA ASP A 317 -10.17 18.89 -10.20
C ASP A 317 -9.56 17.53 -10.64
N ASP A 318 -9.90 16.46 -9.92
CA ASP A 318 -9.42 15.10 -10.23
C ASP A 318 -10.49 14.19 -10.83
N ALA A 319 -11.76 14.60 -10.83
CA ALA A 319 -12.89 13.73 -11.24
C ALA A 319 -12.63 13.04 -12.59
N ALA A 320 -12.30 13.80 -13.64
CA ALA A 320 -12.06 13.25 -14.97
C ALA A 320 -10.85 12.28 -15.01
N ARG A 321 -9.77 12.58 -14.27
CA ARG A 321 -8.58 11.72 -14.18
C ARG A 321 -8.94 10.40 -13.51
N VAL A 322 -9.64 10.47 -12.38
CA VAL A 322 -10.02 9.30 -11.59
C VAL A 322 -11.01 8.41 -12.34
N GLU A 323 -12.04 9.00 -12.96
CA GLU A 323 -13.00 8.27 -13.78
C GLU A 323 -12.34 7.54 -14.95
N GLY A 324 -11.44 8.23 -15.67
CA GLY A 324 -10.67 7.62 -16.75
C GLY A 324 -9.81 6.45 -16.28
N ALA A 325 -9.02 6.66 -15.23
CA ALA A 325 -8.15 5.62 -14.67
C ALA A 325 -8.94 4.40 -14.16
N ILE A 326 -10.10 4.60 -13.54
CA ILE A 326 -10.98 3.50 -13.11
C ILE A 326 -11.57 2.76 -14.31
N ALA A 327 -12.02 3.47 -15.35
CA ALA A 327 -12.55 2.84 -16.55
C ALA A 327 -11.49 1.96 -17.23
N GLU A 328 -10.25 2.44 -17.31
CA GLU A 328 -9.11 1.67 -17.81
C GLU A 328 -8.83 0.45 -16.93
N LEU A 329 -8.78 0.62 -15.61
CA LEU A 329 -8.50 -0.47 -14.67
C LEU A 329 -9.58 -1.57 -14.69
N LEU A 330 -10.86 -1.19 -14.84
CA LEU A 330 -11.97 -2.15 -14.99
C LEU A 330 -11.92 -2.89 -16.33
N SER A 331 -11.43 -2.24 -17.39
CA SER A 331 -11.31 -2.84 -18.73
C SER A 331 -10.12 -3.80 -18.81
N TRP A 332 -8.93 -3.34 -18.42
CA TRP A 332 -7.66 -4.05 -18.61
C TRP A 332 -7.26 -4.90 -17.39
N GLY A 333 -7.69 -4.51 -16.20
CA GLY A 333 -7.29 -5.11 -14.92
C GLY A 333 -6.20 -4.35 -14.20
N ASN A 334 -5.96 -4.76 -12.96
CA ASN A 334 -4.85 -4.31 -12.13
C ASN A 334 -3.59 -5.18 -12.34
N GLY A 335 -2.52 -4.87 -11.61
CA GLY A 335 -1.23 -5.57 -11.72
C GLY A 335 -1.32 -7.08 -11.51
N ALA A 336 -2.25 -7.56 -10.66
CA ALA A 336 -2.46 -8.99 -10.48
C ALA A 336 -3.00 -9.69 -11.75
N ARG A 337 -3.90 -9.03 -12.50
CA ARG A 337 -4.40 -9.57 -13.78
C ARG A 337 -3.32 -9.54 -14.85
N GLU A 338 -2.55 -8.46 -14.91
CA GLU A 338 -1.43 -8.32 -15.85
C GLU A 338 -0.36 -9.41 -15.63
N GLN A 339 0.06 -9.64 -14.37
CA GLN A 339 0.97 -10.73 -14.02
C GLN A 339 0.45 -12.12 -14.41
N ARG A 340 -0.85 -12.40 -14.23
CA ARG A 340 -1.45 -13.68 -14.64
C ARG A 340 -1.48 -13.85 -16.15
N LEU A 341 -1.88 -12.81 -16.90
CA LEU A 341 -1.85 -12.83 -18.36
C LEU A 341 -0.44 -13.03 -18.92
N LEU A 342 0.56 -12.45 -18.26
CA LEU A 342 1.97 -12.69 -18.57
C LEU A 342 2.32 -14.16 -18.35
N MET A 343 1.98 -14.73 -17.20
CA MET A 343 2.23 -16.13 -16.90
C MET A 343 1.52 -17.09 -17.87
N GLU A 344 0.28 -16.80 -18.26
CA GLU A 344 -0.46 -17.58 -19.26
C GLU A 344 0.21 -17.53 -20.64
N ARG A 345 0.78 -16.38 -21.01
CA ARG A 345 1.43 -16.16 -22.31
C ARG A 345 2.84 -16.77 -22.37
N THR A 346 3.62 -16.67 -21.31
CA THR A 346 5.04 -17.07 -21.30
C THR A 346 5.29 -18.42 -20.65
N GLY A 347 4.42 -18.86 -19.74
CA GLY A 347 4.65 -20.05 -18.90
C GLY A 347 5.81 -19.90 -17.92
N SER A 348 6.29 -18.68 -17.67
CA SER A 348 7.54 -18.40 -16.95
C SER A 348 7.35 -17.27 -15.93
N LEU A 349 7.49 -17.59 -14.64
CA LEU A 349 7.49 -16.59 -13.56
C LEU A 349 8.69 -15.64 -13.65
N ARG A 350 9.81 -16.11 -14.19
CA ARG A 350 10.96 -15.26 -14.50
C ARG A 350 10.59 -14.17 -15.51
N ASP A 351 9.84 -14.53 -16.56
CA ASP A 351 9.42 -13.57 -17.59
C ASP A 351 8.38 -12.59 -17.04
N VAL A 352 7.53 -13.05 -16.11
CA VAL A 352 6.62 -12.16 -15.35
C VAL A 352 7.43 -11.11 -14.58
N VAL A 353 8.46 -11.53 -13.84
CA VAL A 353 9.33 -10.59 -13.11
C VAL A 353 10.02 -9.62 -14.07
N ALA A 354 10.59 -10.12 -15.17
CA ALA A 354 11.28 -9.31 -16.15
C ALA A 354 10.37 -8.25 -16.81
N GLU A 355 9.11 -8.58 -17.11
CA GLU A 355 8.13 -7.60 -17.58
C GLU A 355 7.76 -6.58 -16.50
N CYS A 356 7.60 -7.03 -15.24
CA CYS A 356 7.30 -6.13 -14.14
C CYS A 356 8.45 -5.13 -13.89
N VAL A 357 9.71 -5.54 -14.09
CA VAL A 357 10.87 -4.64 -14.09
C VAL A 357 10.71 -3.57 -15.18
N ARG A 358 10.40 -3.95 -16.43
CA ARG A 358 10.19 -2.98 -17.54
C ARG A 358 9.10 -1.96 -17.21
N HIS A 359 7.94 -2.42 -16.73
CA HIS A 359 6.85 -1.54 -16.31
C HIS A 359 7.25 -0.60 -15.18
N THR A 360 8.05 -1.07 -14.22
CA THR A 360 8.52 -0.26 -13.09
C THR A 360 9.45 0.86 -13.57
N GLN A 361 10.28 0.59 -14.57
CA GLN A 361 11.30 1.50 -15.10
C GLN A 361 10.78 2.42 -16.20
N GLY A 362 9.59 2.13 -16.75
CA GLY A 362 8.95 2.90 -17.81
C GLY A 362 9.46 2.56 -19.21
N GLU A 363 9.87 1.31 -19.41
CA GLU A 363 10.34 0.74 -20.69
C GLU A 363 9.24 0.00 -21.46
#